data_AF-A0A971AMJ9-F1
#
_entry.id   AF-A0A971AMJ9-F1
#
_cell.length_a   1.000
_cell.length_b   1.000
_cell.length_c   1.000
_cell.angle_alpha   90.00
_cell.angle_beta   90.00
_cell.angle_gamma   90.00
#
_symmetry.space_group_name_H-M   'P 1'
#
loop_
_entity.id
_entity.type
_entity.pdbx_description
1 polymer ?
#
loop_
_entity_poly.entity_id
_entity_poly.type
_entity_poly.pdbx_seq_one_letter_code
_entity_poly.pdbx_strand_id
1 'polypeptide(L)'
;MTLDKSKFWALACYIPPLFAPILLVRGKDTLAAFHARQAFAPWLVMALAVTLGLLPGSFFAVAKWPAVLGLGAYALFLLTHGVVMAARGETVPLPLIGQHIHALLGKK
;
A
#
# COMPACT_ATOMS: atom_id res chain seq x y z
N MET A 1 -5.12 21.22 -9.08
CA MET A 1 -6.28 20.29 -9.05
C MET A 1 -7.11 20.65 -7.83
N THR A 2 -8.44 20.54 -7.85
CA THR A 2 -9.25 20.75 -6.64
C THR A 2 -8.93 19.66 -5.62
N LEU A 3 -8.98 20.00 -4.32
CA LEU A 3 -8.65 19.07 -3.24
C LEU A 3 -9.50 17.80 -3.31
N ASP A 4 -10.79 17.92 -3.62
CA ASP A 4 -11.71 16.78 -3.74
C ASP A 4 -11.30 15.82 -4.86
N LYS A 5 -10.84 16.36 -5.99
CA LYS A 5 -10.35 15.55 -7.10
C LYS A 5 -9.03 14.87 -6.75
N SER A 6 -8.14 15.53 -6.01
CA SER A 6 -6.90 14.92 -5.49
C SER A 6 -7.18 13.80 -4.49
N LYS A 7 -8.15 13.99 -3.58
CA LYS A 7 -8.59 12.95 -2.64
C LYS A 7 -9.18 11.74 -3.35
N PHE A 8 -9.99 11.95 -4.38
CA PHE A 8 -10.52 10.86 -5.21
C PHE A 8 -9.40 10.00 -5.81
N TRP A 9 -8.40 10.64 -6.44
CA TRP A 9 -7.27 9.91 -7.03
C TRP A 9 -6.39 9.25 -5.96
N ALA A 10 -6.18 9.90 -4.83
CA ALA A 10 -5.45 9.34 -3.70
C ALA A 10 -6.11 8.07 -3.15
N LEU A 11 -7.44 8.06 -3.03
CA LEU A 11 -8.21 6.88 -2.63
C LEU A 11 -8.14 5.77 -3.69
N ALA A 12 -8.29 6.14 -4.98
CA ALA A 12 -8.24 5.18 -6.07
C ALA A 12 -6.91 4.40 -6.14
N CYS A 13 -5.81 4.97 -5.65
CA CYS A 13 -4.51 4.29 -5.59
C CYS A 13 -4.53 3.00 -4.75
N TYR A 14 -5.41 2.91 -3.75
CA TYR A 14 -5.48 1.72 -2.90
C TYR A 14 -6.24 0.56 -3.53
N ILE A 15 -6.83 0.73 -4.72
CA ILE A 15 -7.41 -0.37 -5.51
C ILE A 15 -6.32 -0.91 -6.45
N PRO A 16 -5.93 -2.19 -6.38
CA PRO A 16 -4.91 -2.73 -7.25
C PRO A 16 -5.50 -2.98 -8.65
N PRO A 17 -4.72 -2.79 -9.74
CA PRO A 17 -3.32 -2.32 -9.79
C PRO A 17 -3.20 -0.78 -9.95
N LEU A 18 -4.22 0.01 -9.61
CA LEU A 18 -4.34 1.42 -10.02
C LEU A 18 -3.25 2.34 -9.48
N PHE A 19 -2.56 1.98 -8.39
CA PHE A 19 -1.42 2.75 -7.89
C PHE A 19 -0.35 3.02 -8.96
N ALA A 20 -0.09 2.07 -9.86
CA ALA A 20 0.95 2.19 -10.88
C ALA A 20 0.57 3.15 -12.03
N PRO A 21 -0.57 2.99 -12.75
CA PRO A 21 -0.96 3.92 -13.79
C PRO A 21 -1.27 5.33 -13.24
N ILE A 22 -1.80 5.44 -12.01
CA ILE A 22 -2.03 6.75 -11.39
C ILE A 22 -0.71 7.48 -11.16
N LEU A 23 0.37 6.79 -10.77
CA LEU A 23 1.69 7.41 -10.61
C LEU A 23 2.21 8.01 -11.93
N LEU A 24 1.95 7.34 -13.06
CA LEU A 24 2.38 7.80 -14.39
C LEU A 24 1.55 8.99 -14.90
N VAL A 25 0.22 8.94 -14.72
CA VAL A 25 -0.70 9.94 -15.29
C VAL A 25 -0.90 11.14 -14.36
N ARG A 26 -0.80 10.95 -13.05
CA ARG A 26 -1.09 11.96 -12.02
C ARG A 26 0.14 12.35 -11.19
N GLY A 27 1.36 12.09 -11.66
CA GLY A 27 2.59 12.41 -10.92
C GLY A 27 2.77 13.90 -10.53
N LYS A 28 2.03 14.83 -11.16
CA LYS A 28 2.01 16.26 -10.79
C LYS A 28 1.09 16.59 -9.62
N ASP A 29 0.14 15.71 -9.29
CA ASP A 29 -0.70 15.85 -8.10
C ASP A 29 0.05 15.28 -6.91
N THR A 30 0.52 16.14 -6.02
CA THR A 30 1.37 15.75 -4.88
C THR A 30 0.67 14.76 -3.95
N LEU A 31 -0.64 14.92 -3.73
CA LEU A 31 -1.42 14.03 -2.86
C LEU A 31 -1.61 12.65 -3.50
N ALA A 32 -2.09 12.60 -4.75
CA ALA A 32 -2.25 11.33 -5.45
C ALA A 32 -0.91 10.63 -5.69
N ALA A 33 0.15 11.35 -6.04
CA ALA A 33 1.48 10.77 -6.22
C ALA A 33 2.04 10.21 -4.91
N PHE A 34 1.82 10.88 -3.78
CA PHE A 34 2.18 10.39 -2.45
C PHE A 34 1.49 9.06 -2.14
N HIS A 35 0.16 9.02 -2.25
CA HIS A 35 -0.62 7.81 -1.93
C HIS A 35 -0.43 6.69 -2.95
N ALA A 36 -0.17 7.01 -4.22
CA ALA A 36 0.22 6.02 -5.24
C ALA A 36 1.49 5.27 -4.87
N ARG A 37 2.53 5.98 -4.39
CA ARG A 37 3.77 5.35 -3.90
C ARG A 37 3.49 4.49 -2.67
N GLN A 38 2.71 5.02 -1.72
CA GLN A 38 2.42 4.31 -0.47
C GLN A 38 1.59 3.05 -0.69
N ALA A 39 0.63 3.07 -1.60
CA ALA A 39 -0.26 1.96 -1.89
C ALA A 39 0.48 0.72 -2.39
N PHE A 40 1.69 0.86 -2.95
CA PHE A 40 2.51 -0.30 -3.33
C PHE A 40 2.86 -1.20 -2.14
N ALA A 41 3.18 -0.62 -0.99
CA ALA A 41 3.63 -1.34 0.19
C ALA A 41 2.61 -2.36 0.75
N PRO A 42 1.36 -1.98 1.06
CA PRO A 42 0.37 -2.93 1.56
C PRO A 42 0.08 -4.04 0.53
N TRP A 43 0.06 -3.72 -0.76
CA TRP A 43 -0.16 -4.73 -1.81
C TRP A 43 1.02 -5.70 -1.93
N LEU A 44 2.25 -5.23 -1.74
CA LEU A 44 3.43 -6.10 -1.69
C LEU A 44 3.40 -7.02 -0.45
N VAL A 45 3.05 -6.49 0.72
CA VAL A 45 2.89 -7.29 1.95
C VAL A 45 1.79 -8.34 1.78
N MET A 46 0.65 -7.97 1.16
CA MET A 46 -0.43 -8.90 0.86
C MET A 46 0.02 -10.00 -0.11
N ALA A 47 0.74 -9.65 -1.17
CA ALA A 47 1.28 -10.62 -2.13
C ALA A 47 2.25 -11.60 -1.46
N LEU A 48 3.10 -11.11 -0.54
CA LEU A 48 3.98 -11.97 0.27
C LEU A 48 3.18 -12.94 1.15
N ALA A 49 2.14 -12.45 1.84
CA ALA A 49 1.28 -13.29 2.67
C ALA A 49 0.62 -14.42 1.85
N VAL A 50 0.06 -14.08 0.68
CA VAL A 50 -0.55 -15.06 -0.24
C VAL A 50 0.49 -16.08 -0.72
N THR A 51 1.66 -15.61 -1.14
CA THR A 51 2.76 -16.48 -1.62
C THR A 51 3.19 -17.47 -0.55
N LEU A 52 3.37 -17.02 0.70
CA LEU A 52 3.69 -17.89 1.84
C LEU A 52 2.59 -18.90 2.14
N GLY A 53 1.32 -18.52 1.98
CA GLY A 53 0.17 -19.41 2.16
C GLY A 53 0.17 -20.57 1.17
N LEU A 54 0.56 -20.30 -0.06
CA LEU A 54 0.60 -21.26 -1.17
C LEU A 54 1.81 -22.22 -1.12
N LEU A 55 2.80 -21.98 -0.24
CA LEU A 55 3.95 -22.87 -0.12
C LEU A 55 3.51 -24.28 0.34
N PRO A 56 3.89 -25.34 -0.41
CA PRO A 56 3.59 -26.72 -0.04
C PRO A 56 4.55 -27.21 1.07
N GLY A 57 4.15 -28.28 1.77
CA GLY A 57 5.01 -29.01 2.71
C GLY A 57 4.52 -29.00 4.16
N SER A 58 4.64 -30.16 4.83
CA SER A 58 4.24 -30.39 6.22
C SER A 58 5.09 -29.63 7.25
N PHE A 59 6.37 -29.40 6.93
CA PHE A 59 7.29 -28.60 7.76
C PHE A 59 6.79 -27.17 8.02
N PHE A 60 6.03 -26.61 7.08
CA PHE A 60 5.48 -25.26 7.17
C PHE A 60 4.05 -25.23 7.74
N ALA A 61 3.40 -26.38 7.97
CA ALA A 61 1.95 -26.45 8.18
C ALA A 61 1.46 -25.74 9.46
N VAL A 62 2.27 -25.61 10.51
CA VAL A 62 1.88 -24.92 11.76
C VAL A 62 2.49 -23.52 11.85
N ALA A 63 3.75 -23.35 11.42
CA ALA A 63 4.45 -22.07 11.50
C ALA A 63 4.05 -21.07 10.41
N LYS A 64 3.56 -21.52 9.24
CA LYS A 64 3.20 -20.61 8.15
C LYS A 64 1.94 -19.80 8.43
N TRP A 65 0.94 -20.39 9.08
CA TRP A 65 -0.35 -19.72 9.27
C TRP A 65 -0.25 -18.48 10.16
N PRO A 66 0.46 -18.50 11.30
CA PRO A 66 0.72 -17.29 12.07
C PRO A 66 1.41 -16.19 11.25
N ALA A 67 2.40 -16.55 10.41
CA ALA A 67 3.10 -15.59 9.56
C ALA A 67 2.18 -15.01 8.48
N VAL A 68 1.41 -15.86 7.79
CA VAL A 68 0.44 -15.46 6.75
C VAL A 68 -0.65 -14.56 7.33
N LEU A 69 -1.22 -14.94 8.48
CA LEU A 69 -2.24 -14.17 9.16
C LEU A 69 -1.68 -12.84 9.68
N GLY A 70 -0.48 -12.84 10.25
CA GLY A 70 0.20 -11.64 10.73
C GLY A 70 0.48 -10.65 9.59
N LEU A 71 1.03 -11.13 8.47
CA LEU A 71 1.27 -10.30 7.29
C LEU A 71 -0.02 -9.81 6.65
N GLY A 72 -1.05 -10.67 6.55
CA GLY A 72 -2.36 -10.30 6.03
C GLY A 72 -3.05 -9.23 6.87
N ALA A 73 -3.05 -9.40 8.20
CA ALA A 73 -3.58 -8.40 9.13
C ALA A 73 -2.80 -7.09 9.05
N TYR A 74 -1.47 -7.15 8.96
CA TYR A 74 -0.64 -5.97 8.81
C TYR A 74 -0.89 -5.25 7.48
N ALA A 75 -1.05 -5.98 6.37
CA ALA A 75 -1.42 -5.40 5.08
C ALA A 75 -2.78 -4.69 5.14
N LEU A 76 -3.79 -5.31 5.78
CA LEU A 76 -5.11 -4.70 5.98
C LEU A 76 -5.03 -3.44 6.86
N PHE A 77 -4.22 -3.48 7.92
CA PHE A 77 -3.95 -2.31 8.76
C PHE A 77 -3.35 -1.16 7.94
N LEU A 78 -2.32 -1.44 7.14
CA LEU A 78 -1.67 -0.46 6.27
C LEU A 78 -2.65 0.11 5.23
N LEU A 79 -3.47 -0.74 4.60
CA LEU A 79 -4.51 -0.30 3.65
C LEU A 79 -5.49 0.65 4.33
N THR A 80 -6.01 0.26 5.50
CA THR A 80 -7.00 1.04 6.24
C THR A 80 -6.42 2.40 6.65
N HIS A 81 -5.21 2.40 7.22
CA HIS A 81 -4.52 3.63 7.59
C HIS A 81 -4.30 4.53 6.37
N GLY A 82 -3.80 3.97 5.27
CA GLY A 82 -3.55 4.70 4.04
C GLY A 82 -4.81 5.31 3.43
N VAL A 83 -5.91 4.58 3.40
CA VAL A 83 -7.22 5.04 2.91
C VAL A 83 -7.76 6.17 3.80
N VAL A 84 -7.66 6.05 5.13
CA VAL A 84 -8.12 7.09 6.06
C VAL A 84 -7.31 8.38 5.86
N MET A 85 -5.99 8.30 5.72
CA MET A 85 -5.15 9.48 5.45
C MET A 85 -5.48 10.12 4.09
N ALA A 86 -5.71 9.30 3.05
CA ALA A 86 -6.11 9.80 1.74
C ALA A 86 -7.48 10.51 1.76
N ALA A 87 -8.45 9.97 2.51
CA ALA A 87 -9.76 10.61 2.69
C ALA A 87 -9.64 11.97 3.40
N ARG A 88 -8.74 12.07 4.39
CA ARG A 88 -8.44 13.32 5.08
C ARG A 88 -7.66 14.31 4.19
N GLY A 89 -6.93 13.80 3.20
CA GLY A 89 -6.05 14.58 2.34
C GLY A 89 -4.68 14.82 2.97
N GLU A 90 -4.28 13.93 3.88
CA GLU A 90 -3.06 14.03 4.66
C GLU A 90 -1.96 13.15 4.06
N THR A 91 -0.74 13.69 4.00
CA THR A 91 0.44 12.98 3.48
C THR A 91 1.27 12.35 4.60
N VAL A 92 0.60 11.58 5.46
CA VAL A 92 1.23 10.88 6.59
C VAL A 92 1.78 9.53 6.11
N PRO A 93 3.08 9.24 6.32
CA PRO A 93 3.64 7.95 5.91
C PRO A 93 3.00 6.77 6.65
N LEU A 94 2.73 5.68 5.92
CA LEU A 94 2.38 4.40 6.52
C LEU A 94 3.33 3.99 7.67
N PRO A 95 2.81 3.46 8.80
CA PRO A 95 3.63 3.04 9.92
C PRO A 95 4.67 1.98 9.53
N LEU A 96 5.89 2.13 10.07
CA LEU A 96 7.08 1.25 9.89
C LEU A 96 7.66 1.21 8.46
N ILE A 97 6.84 1.19 7.42
CA ILE A 97 7.28 0.96 6.04
C ILE A 97 7.17 2.19 5.13
N GLY A 98 6.33 3.17 5.48
CA GLY A 98 6.01 4.29 4.62
C GLY A 98 7.20 5.18 4.24
N GLN A 99 8.12 5.42 5.18
CA GLN A 99 9.33 6.21 4.93
C GLN A 99 10.28 5.51 3.95
N HIS A 100 10.49 4.21 4.12
CA HIS A 100 11.34 3.39 3.24
C HIS A 100 10.81 3.37 1.81
N ILE A 101 9.49 3.25 1.64
CA ILE A 101 8.84 3.21 0.32
C ILE A 101 8.95 4.56 -0.38
N HIS A 102 8.83 5.67 0.34
CA HIS A 102 9.08 6.99 -0.23
C HIS A 102 10.54 7.21 -0.60
N ALA A 103 11.50 6.67 0.15
CA ALA A 103 12.91 6.71 -0.25
C ALA A 103 13.19 5.87 -1.51
N LEU A 104 12.51 4.73 -1.67
CA LEU A 104 12.67 3.84 -2.83
C LEU A 104 11.97 4.34 -4.10
N LEU A 105 10.76 4.88 -3.97
CA LEU A 105 9.89 5.30 -5.09
C LEU A 105 9.84 6.82 -5.28
N GLY A 106 10.44 7.58 -4.37
CA GLY A 106 10.64 9.01 -4.51
C GLY A 106 11.73 9.26 -5.54
N LYS A 107 11.42 10.05 -6.57
CA LYS A 107 12.46 10.63 -7.42
C LYS A 107 13.27 11.63 -6.58
N LYS A 108 14.61 11.52 -6.64
CA LYS A 108 15.51 12.63 -6.33
C LYS A 108 15.14 13.85 -7.18
#